data_AF-A0A1I7XEY2-F1
#
_entry.id   AF-A0A1I7XEY2-F1
#
_cell.length_a   1.000
_cell.length_b   1.000
_cell.length_c   1.000
_cell.angle_alpha   90.00
_cell.angle_beta   90.00
_cell.angle_gamma   90.00
#
_symmetry.space_group_name_H-M   'P 1'
#
loop_
_entity.id
_entity.type
_entity.pdbx_description
1 polymer ?
#
loop_
_entity_poly.entity_id
_entity_poly.type
_entity_poly.pdbx_seq_one_letter_code
_entity_poly.pdbx_strand_id
1 'polypeptide(L)'
;MKYGDFQELTDHQKSELTEAFPRTNITAVYDKLRNMRSEWAKRLKLDDGEQARLNTVEEVLAMLIYTLEFKNRIGHNIRLKGESIEEVNMDSNIATFLYQGDIVLTEDQATGIEHQNVAPRLKRQAFRNRHYPNTTWGSNVYYFFDKSANPAVKRVFRKAAQFWKDNTCINFIENSTAVNKIRVFVDSGCYSYIGRIGGTQELSLGRGCETECLQSII
;
A
#
# COMPACT_ATOMS: atom_id res chain seq x y z
N MET A 1 -1.42 5.53 -16.60
CA MET A 1 -1.42 7.01 -16.50
C MET A 1 -0.35 7.38 -15.48
N LYS A 2 0.50 8.39 -15.74
CA LYS A 2 1.55 8.81 -14.81
C LYS A 2 0.97 9.91 -13.90
N TYR A 3 0.66 9.63 -12.63
CA TYR A 3 0.33 10.67 -11.67
C TYR A 3 1.63 11.37 -11.22
N GLY A 4 1.80 12.64 -11.62
CA GLY A 4 2.91 13.49 -11.21
C GLY A 4 2.71 14.04 -9.79
N ASP A 5 3.18 15.26 -9.56
CA ASP A 5 2.89 15.99 -8.32
C ASP A 5 1.35 16.12 -8.14
N PHE A 6 0.80 16.00 -6.92
CA PHE A 6 -0.65 16.17 -6.68
C PHE A 6 -1.18 17.49 -7.26
N GLN A 7 -0.32 18.52 -7.27
CA GLN A 7 -0.62 19.84 -7.84
C GLN A 7 -0.84 19.80 -9.36
N GLU A 8 -0.25 18.84 -10.06
CA GLU A 8 -0.33 18.67 -11.52
C GLU A 8 -1.52 17.79 -11.96
N LEU A 9 -2.29 17.24 -11.00
CA LEU A 9 -3.45 16.40 -11.31
C LEU A 9 -4.62 17.22 -11.84
N THR A 10 -5.31 16.65 -12.82
CA THR A 10 -6.59 17.18 -13.31
C THR A 10 -7.66 17.10 -12.21
N ASP A 11 -8.69 17.94 -12.31
CA ASP A 11 -9.80 17.93 -11.34
C ASP A 11 -10.51 16.57 -11.28
N HIS A 12 -10.59 15.87 -12.42
CA HIS A 12 -11.11 14.51 -12.49
C HIS A 12 -10.27 13.54 -11.63
N GLN A 13 -8.95 13.55 -11.80
CA GLN A 13 -8.05 12.70 -11.02
C GLN A 13 -8.10 13.02 -9.52
N LYS A 14 -8.22 14.30 -9.16
CA LYS A 14 -8.39 14.71 -7.76
C LYS A 14 -9.72 14.21 -7.19
N SER A 15 -10.79 14.23 -7.99
CA SER A 15 -12.09 13.67 -7.60
C SER A 15 -12.00 12.15 -7.40
N GLU A 16 -11.37 11.41 -8.32
CA GLU A 16 -11.17 9.96 -8.20
C GLU A 16 -10.38 9.61 -6.93
N LEU A 17 -9.29 10.33 -6.63
CA LEU A 17 -8.53 10.11 -5.39
C LEU A 17 -9.35 10.42 -4.14
N THR A 18 -10.23 11.41 -4.19
CA THR A 18 -11.10 11.77 -3.07
C THR A 18 -12.18 10.71 -2.85
N GLU A 19 -12.70 10.12 -3.92
CA GLU A 19 -13.65 9.00 -3.86
C GLU A 19 -12.99 7.71 -3.37
N ALA A 20 -11.75 7.45 -3.80
CA ALA A 20 -10.96 6.29 -3.38
C ALA A 20 -10.55 6.35 -1.90
N PHE A 21 -10.30 7.56 -1.37
CA PHE A 21 -9.86 7.78 0.01
C PHE A 21 -10.81 8.68 0.81
N PRO A 22 -12.09 8.29 0.99
CA PRO A 22 -13.13 9.18 1.52
C PRO A 22 -12.94 9.53 3.01
N ARG A 23 -12.00 8.87 3.69
CA ARG A 23 -11.69 9.07 5.12
C ARG A 23 -10.34 9.76 5.34
N THR A 24 -9.72 10.25 4.26
CA THR A 24 -8.40 10.87 4.29
C THR A 24 -8.48 12.26 3.67
N ASN A 25 -7.94 13.27 4.37
CA ASN A 25 -7.63 14.54 3.75
C ASN A 25 -6.39 14.34 2.84
N ILE A 26 -6.63 13.94 1.59
CA ILE A 26 -5.58 13.46 0.69
C ILE A 26 -4.52 14.51 0.43
N THR A 27 -4.91 15.78 0.31
CA THR A 27 -3.97 16.91 0.12
C THR A 27 -3.05 17.06 1.33
N ALA A 28 -3.61 17.13 2.54
CA ALA A 28 -2.83 17.31 3.76
C ALA A 28 -1.90 16.13 4.03
N VAL A 29 -2.36 14.90 3.79
CA VAL A 29 -1.53 13.69 3.94
C VAL A 29 -0.45 13.63 2.86
N TYR A 30 -0.77 13.95 1.61
CA TYR A 30 0.21 14.01 0.52
C TYR A 30 1.34 15.01 0.83
N ASP A 31 1.00 16.23 1.25
CA ASP A 31 1.99 17.26 1.58
C ASP A 31 2.90 16.82 2.74
N LYS A 32 2.34 16.18 3.77
CA LYS A 32 3.11 15.57 4.85
C LYS A 32 4.07 14.50 4.35
N LEU A 33 3.58 13.55 3.53
CA LEU A 33 4.41 12.48 2.97
C LEU A 33 5.52 13.05 2.07
N ARG A 34 5.22 14.07 1.27
CA ARG A 34 6.21 14.77 0.43
C ARG A 34 7.30 15.42 1.27
N ASN A 35 6.91 16.16 2.33
CA ASN A 35 7.86 16.81 3.24
C ASN A 35 8.75 15.79 3.93
N MET A 36 8.17 14.69 4.42
CA MET A 36 8.95 13.59 4.98
C MET A 36 9.95 13.05 3.95
N ARG A 37 9.51 12.67 2.74
CA ARG A 37 10.42 12.15 1.69
C ARG A 37 11.56 13.11 1.40
N SER A 38 11.31 14.42 1.36
CA SER A 38 12.33 15.45 1.20
C SER A 38 13.37 15.45 2.34
N GLU A 39 12.91 15.38 3.59
CA GLU A 39 13.80 15.29 4.77
C GLU A 39 14.63 14.00 4.78
N TRP A 40 14.01 12.85 4.44
CA TRP A 40 14.71 11.58 4.31
C TRP A 40 15.74 11.62 3.19
N ALA A 41 15.42 12.19 2.03
CA ALA A 41 16.36 12.35 0.92
C ALA A 41 17.59 13.19 1.30
N LYS A 42 17.42 14.23 2.13
CA LYS A 42 18.54 15.02 2.66
C LYS A 42 19.44 14.21 3.59
N ARG A 43 18.87 13.29 4.38
CA ARG A 43 19.61 12.44 5.34
C ARG A 43 20.29 11.25 4.68
N LEU A 44 19.72 10.74 3.59
CA LEU A 44 20.23 9.63 2.81
C LEU A 44 21.24 10.07 1.73
N LYS A 45 21.75 11.31 1.82
CA LYS A 45 22.85 11.75 0.96
C LYS A 45 24.06 10.87 1.25
N LEU A 46 24.42 10.07 0.26
CA LEU A 46 25.67 9.32 0.25
C LEU A 46 26.84 10.30 0.30
N ASP A 47 27.91 9.92 0.96
CA ASP A 47 29.16 10.66 0.79
C ASP A 47 29.71 10.50 -0.65
N ASP A 48 30.65 11.34 -1.04
CA ASP A 48 31.18 11.35 -2.41
C ASP A 48 31.79 9.99 -2.81
N GLY A 49 32.34 9.25 -1.85
CA GLY A 49 32.92 7.92 -2.07
C GLY A 49 31.86 6.83 -2.24
N GLU A 50 30.81 6.85 -1.43
CA GLU A 50 29.65 5.98 -1.55
C GLU A 50 28.89 6.24 -2.85
N GLN A 51 28.70 7.50 -3.23
CA GLN A 51 28.05 7.88 -4.48
C GLN A 51 28.87 7.40 -5.69
N ALA A 52 30.20 7.55 -5.67
CA ALA A 52 31.06 7.02 -6.73
C ALA A 52 30.93 5.50 -6.87
N ARG A 53 30.84 4.76 -5.75
CA ARG A 53 30.62 3.31 -5.77
C ARG A 53 29.25 2.93 -6.32
N LEU A 54 28.19 3.66 -5.94
CA LEU A 54 26.84 3.40 -6.47
C LEU A 54 26.80 3.61 -7.99
N ASN A 55 27.39 4.70 -8.49
CA ASN A 55 27.48 4.97 -9.93
C ASN A 55 28.15 3.82 -10.69
N THR A 56 29.24 3.25 -10.14
CA THR A 56 29.89 2.07 -10.77
C THR A 56 28.99 0.83 -10.79
N VAL A 57 28.19 0.62 -9.74
CA VAL A 57 27.24 -0.51 -9.68
C VAL A 57 26.09 -0.30 -10.65
N GLU A 58 25.56 0.92 -10.76
CA GLU A 58 24.52 1.27 -11.73
C GLU A 58 24.99 1.06 -13.18
N GLU A 59 26.22 1.43 -13.51
CA GLU A 59 26.82 1.19 -14.83
C GLU A 59 26.92 -0.30 -15.15
N VAL A 60 27.39 -1.12 -14.20
CA VAL A 60 27.47 -2.58 -14.35
C VAL A 60 26.06 -3.20 -14.46
N LEU A 61 25.11 -2.70 -13.66
CA LEU A 61 23.72 -3.16 -13.69
C LEU A 61 23.05 -2.81 -15.03
N ALA A 62 23.25 -1.61 -15.56
CA ALA A 62 22.75 -1.19 -16.86
C ALA A 62 23.32 -2.07 -17.99
N MET A 63 24.60 -2.46 -17.91
CA MET A 63 25.22 -3.39 -18.85
C MET A 63 24.61 -4.81 -18.76
N LEU A 64 24.33 -5.30 -17.55
CA LEU A 64 23.65 -6.58 -17.34
C LEU A 64 22.20 -6.56 -17.82
N ILE A 65 21.45 -5.49 -17.55
CA ILE A 65 20.08 -5.32 -18.03
C ILE A 65 20.06 -5.29 -19.55
N TYR A 66 20.93 -4.51 -20.19
CA TYR A 66 21.03 -4.46 -21.66
C TYR A 66 21.28 -5.85 -22.27
N THR A 67 22.17 -6.64 -21.66
CA THR A 67 22.46 -8.01 -22.13
C THR A 67 21.32 -9.00 -21.86
N LEU A 68 20.54 -8.81 -20.80
CA LEU A 68 19.34 -9.62 -20.50
C LEU A 68 18.15 -9.24 -21.39
N GLU A 69 17.92 -7.95 -21.61
CA GLU A 69 16.90 -7.42 -22.53
C GLU A 69 17.15 -7.87 -23.98
N PHE A 70 18.42 -7.94 -24.40
CA PHE A 70 18.79 -8.50 -25.69
C PHE A 70 18.41 -9.98 -25.82
N LYS A 71 18.52 -10.78 -24.75
CA LYS A 71 18.07 -12.18 -24.72
C LYS A 71 16.54 -12.33 -24.69
N ASN A 72 15.83 -11.41 -24.02
CA ASN A 72 14.36 -11.45 -23.91
C ASN A 72 13.61 -11.05 -25.19
N ARG A 73 14.28 -10.45 -26.19
CA ARG A 73 13.69 -10.20 -27.52
C ARG A 73 13.38 -11.48 -28.33
N ILE A 74 13.79 -12.67 -27.86
CA ILE A 74 13.58 -13.95 -28.57
C ILE A 74 12.31 -14.71 -28.14
N GLY A 75 11.57 -14.28 -27.11
CA GLY A 75 10.26 -14.89 -26.89
C GLY A 75 9.62 -14.63 -25.55
N HIS A 76 8.34 -14.30 -25.64
CA HIS A 76 7.34 -14.18 -24.58
C HIS A 76 7.37 -12.89 -23.75
N ASN A 77 6.23 -12.20 -23.86
CA ASN A 77 5.71 -11.23 -22.92
C ASN A 77 5.40 -11.98 -21.60
N ILE A 78 6.45 -12.38 -20.86
CA ILE A 78 6.31 -13.08 -19.58
C ILE A 78 5.99 -12.01 -18.55
N ARG A 79 4.70 -11.72 -18.35
CA ARG A 79 4.25 -11.06 -17.13
C ARG A 79 4.50 -12.03 -15.98
N LEU A 80 5.64 -11.86 -15.30
CA LEU A 80 6.04 -12.73 -14.19
C LEU A 80 4.94 -12.69 -13.14
N LYS A 81 4.46 -13.87 -12.78
CA LYS A 81 3.46 -14.06 -11.74
C LYS A 81 4.13 -13.77 -10.40
N GLY A 82 4.06 -12.52 -9.95
CA GLY A 82 4.70 -12.09 -8.69
C GLY A 82 5.11 -10.60 -8.64
N GLU A 83 4.34 -9.70 -9.26
CA GLU A 83 4.53 -8.24 -9.06
C GLU A 83 4.33 -7.95 -7.56
N SER A 84 5.28 -7.24 -6.93
CA SER A 84 5.13 -6.84 -5.53
C SER A 84 4.00 -5.82 -5.38
N ILE A 85 3.45 -5.65 -4.17
CA ILE A 85 2.42 -4.62 -3.95
C ILE A 85 2.95 -3.23 -4.30
N GLU A 86 4.21 -2.97 -3.98
CA GLU A 86 4.90 -1.72 -4.28
C GLU A 86 5.00 -1.50 -5.79
N GLU A 87 5.36 -2.52 -6.56
CA GLU A 87 5.39 -2.44 -8.03
C GLU A 87 4.00 -2.18 -8.60
N VAL A 88 2.98 -2.91 -8.15
CA VAL A 88 1.60 -2.71 -8.60
C VAL A 88 1.11 -1.28 -8.33
N ASN A 89 1.43 -0.74 -7.14
CA ASN A 89 1.03 0.61 -6.74
C ASN A 89 1.87 1.70 -7.42
N MET A 90 3.12 1.41 -7.75
CA MET A 90 3.98 2.30 -8.51
C MET A 90 3.54 2.38 -9.97
N ASP A 91 3.19 1.25 -10.59
CA ASP A 91 2.70 1.15 -11.97
C ASP A 91 1.29 1.73 -12.12
N SER A 92 0.44 1.54 -11.11
CA SER A 92 -0.85 2.23 -10.98
C SER A 92 -0.67 3.71 -10.62
N ASN A 93 0.55 4.08 -10.24
CA ASN A 93 1.00 5.42 -9.94
C ASN A 93 0.13 6.08 -8.84
N ILE A 94 -0.15 5.30 -7.81
CA ILE A 94 -0.79 5.75 -6.57
C ILE A 94 0.18 5.73 -5.38
N ALA A 95 1.35 5.09 -5.53
CA ALA A 95 2.34 4.91 -4.46
C ALA A 95 2.77 6.23 -3.79
N THR A 96 2.72 7.35 -4.52
CA THR A 96 3.04 8.68 -3.97
C THR A 96 2.04 9.16 -2.93
N PHE A 97 0.79 8.67 -2.95
CA PHE A 97 -0.27 8.98 -1.99
C PHE A 97 -0.31 8.02 -0.79
N LEU A 98 0.43 6.92 -0.89
CA LEU A 98 0.44 5.85 0.09
C LEU A 98 1.71 5.93 0.94
N TYR A 99 1.55 5.73 2.25
CA TYR A 99 2.68 5.51 3.13
C TYR A 99 3.23 4.10 2.90
N GLN A 100 4.56 3.95 2.85
CA GLN A 100 5.24 2.68 2.54
C GLN A 100 4.77 1.98 1.25
N GLY A 101 4.05 2.69 0.38
CA GLY A 101 3.61 2.19 -0.92
C GLY A 101 2.23 1.55 -0.91
N ASP A 102 1.66 1.15 0.23
CA ASP A 102 0.40 0.36 0.31
C ASP A 102 -0.55 0.80 1.44
N ILE A 103 -0.14 1.75 2.29
CA ILE A 103 -0.91 2.20 3.44
C ILE A 103 -1.57 3.55 3.17
N VAL A 104 -2.89 3.59 3.33
CA VAL A 104 -3.65 4.84 3.43
C VAL A 104 -3.62 5.32 4.88
N LEU A 105 -3.20 6.56 5.09
CA LEU A 105 -3.17 7.18 6.41
C LEU A 105 -4.38 8.08 6.63
N THR A 106 -4.86 8.13 7.88
CA THR A 106 -5.65 9.27 8.35
C THR A 106 -4.74 10.45 8.66
N GLU A 107 -5.31 11.66 8.76
CA GLU A 107 -4.55 12.87 9.10
C GLU A 107 -3.85 12.76 10.48
N ASP A 108 -4.54 12.16 11.45
CA ASP A 108 -3.98 11.88 12.79
C ASP A 108 -2.79 10.90 12.71
N GLN A 109 -2.88 9.87 11.87
CA GLN A 109 -1.80 8.90 11.67
C GLN A 109 -0.60 9.56 11.00
N ALA A 110 -0.82 10.36 9.96
CA ALA A 110 0.25 11.09 9.27
C ALA A 110 0.98 12.05 10.22
N THR A 111 0.24 12.77 11.06
CA THR A 111 0.82 13.65 12.08
C THR A 111 1.59 12.88 13.15
N GLY A 112 1.07 11.73 13.59
CA GLY A 112 1.75 10.87 14.55
C GLY A 112 3.10 10.34 14.06
N ILE A 113 3.24 10.07 12.76
CA ILE A 113 4.48 9.59 12.15
C ILE A 113 5.52 10.72 12.08
N GLU A 114 5.10 11.94 11.74
CA GLU A 114 5.97 13.12 11.67
C GLU A 114 6.72 13.36 13.00
N HIS A 115 6.00 13.26 14.13
CA HIS A 115 6.55 13.48 15.47
C HIS A 115 7.43 12.34 16.00
N GLN A 116 7.41 11.14 15.41
CA GLN A 116 8.27 10.02 15.82
C GLN A 116 9.74 10.20 15.39
N ASN A 117 10.04 11.16 14.52
CA ASN A 117 11.40 11.43 14.06
C ASN A 117 12.34 12.04 15.12
N VAL A 118 11.85 12.29 16.34
CA VAL A 118 12.56 12.99 17.43
C VAL A 118 12.89 12.07 18.61
N ALA A 119 12.27 10.89 18.72
CA ALA A 119 12.42 9.99 19.88
C ALA A 119 13.14 8.67 19.53
N PRO A 120 13.88 8.05 20.47
CA PRO A 120 14.56 6.78 20.24
C PRO A 120 13.56 5.68 19.83
N ARG A 121 13.90 4.99 18.73
CA ARG A 121 13.06 4.01 18.03
C ARG A 121 12.70 2.82 18.92
N LEU A 122 11.54 2.85 19.56
CA LEU A 122 10.94 1.66 20.16
C LEU A 122 10.50 0.71 19.03
N LYS A 123 11.23 -0.38 18.80
CA LYS A 123 10.86 -1.44 17.85
C LYS A 123 9.43 -1.90 18.10
N ARG A 124 8.48 -1.53 17.23
CA ARG A 124 7.14 -2.13 17.19
C ARG A 124 6.69 -2.25 15.73
N GLN A 125 6.50 -3.48 15.28
CA GLN A 125 5.82 -3.80 14.02
C GLN A 125 4.28 -3.67 14.15
N ALA A 126 3.75 -3.57 15.38
CA ALA A 126 2.33 -3.43 15.66
C ALA A 126 1.94 -1.97 15.91
N PHE A 127 0.94 -1.48 15.17
CA PHE A 127 0.37 -0.15 15.36
C PHE A 127 -0.32 -0.04 16.73
N ARG A 128 0.18 0.86 17.59
CA ARG A 128 -0.45 1.25 18.85
C ARG A 128 -0.40 2.76 18.99
N ASN A 129 -1.53 3.42 18.79
CA ASN A 129 -1.65 4.86 19.00
C ASN A 129 -2.21 5.17 20.40
N ARG A 130 -2.34 6.46 20.72
CA ARG A 130 -2.90 6.95 22.00
C ARG A 130 -4.33 6.46 22.27
N HIS A 131 -5.07 6.10 21.23
CA HIS A 131 -6.44 5.62 21.29
C HIS A 131 -6.55 4.08 21.42
N TYR A 132 -5.43 3.36 21.57
CA TYR A 132 -5.45 1.91 21.81
C TYR A 132 -6.22 1.58 23.10
N PRO A 133 -7.06 0.52 23.12
CA PRO A 133 -7.30 -0.49 22.07
C PRO A 133 -8.41 -0.12 21.07
N ASN A 134 -9.01 1.06 21.16
CA ASN A 134 -10.17 1.44 20.36
C ASN A 134 -9.89 1.50 18.85
N THR A 135 -8.63 1.59 18.43
CA THR A 135 -8.20 1.56 17.02
C THR A 135 -7.87 0.16 16.50
N THR A 136 -8.20 -0.87 17.26
CA THR A 136 -8.14 -2.28 16.83
C THR A 136 -9.55 -2.81 16.58
N TRP A 137 -9.65 -3.91 15.81
CA TRP A 137 -10.91 -4.56 15.48
C TRP A 137 -11.46 -5.48 16.58
N GLY A 138 -10.67 -5.77 17.62
CA GLY A 138 -11.02 -6.81 18.60
C GLY A 138 -11.09 -8.19 17.94
N SER A 139 -12.02 -9.04 18.38
CA SER A 139 -12.13 -10.42 17.89
C SER A 139 -12.90 -10.57 16.59
N ASN A 140 -13.68 -9.57 16.16
CA ASN A 140 -14.56 -9.68 14.99
C ASN A 140 -14.31 -8.53 14.01
N VAL A 141 -13.89 -8.89 12.80
CA VAL A 141 -13.74 -8.00 11.66
C VAL A 141 -14.92 -8.23 10.72
N TYR A 142 -15.77 -7.21 10.57
CA TYR A 142 -16.87 -7.24 9.63
C TYR A 142 -16.42 -6.76 8.25
N TYR A 143 -16.92 -7.37 7.19
CA TYR A 143 -16.61 -6.95 5.82
C TYR A 143 -17.82 -7.14 4.89
N PHE A 144 -17.76 -6.53 3.70
CA PHE A 144 -18.66 -6.85 2.60
C PHE A 144 -17.95 -6.59 1.26
N PHE A 145 -18.45 -7.23 0.21
CA PHE A 145 -17.95 -7.01 -1.14
C PHE A 145 -18.73 -5.92 -1.85
N ASP A 146 -18.02 -4.97 -2.42
CA ASP A 146 -18.58 -4.01 -3.35
C ASP A 146 -18.99 -4.68 -4.68
N LYS A 147 -19.81 -3.99 -5.46
CA LYS A 147 -20.23 -4.44 -6.81
C LYS A 147 -19.04 -4.64 -7.74
N SER A 148 -17.98 -3.86 -7.59
CA SER A 148 -16.72 -3.98 -8.35
C SER A 148 -15.93 -5.26 -8.05
N ALA A 149 -16.17 -5.92 -6.90
CA ALA A 149 -15.45 -7.13 -6.51
C ALA A 149 -15.79 -8.34 -7.40
N ASN A 150 -14.86 -8.64 -8.31
CA ASN A 150 -14.95 -9.78 -9.21
C ASN A 150 -14.77 -11.13 -8.47
N PRO A 151 -15.07 -12.28 -9.11
CA PRO A 151 -14.94 -13.60 -8.47
C PRO A 151 -13.51 -13.93 -7.99
N ALA A 152 -12.47 -13.43 -8.66
CA ALA A 152 -11.09 -13.70 -8.26
C ALA A 152 -10.75 -13.00 -6.93
N VAL A 153 -11.10 -11.72 -6.80
CA VAL A 153 -10.91 -10.93 -5.59
C VAL A 153 -11.70 -11.52 -4.41
N LYS A 154 -12.98 -11.87 -4.65
CA LYS A 154 -13.81 -12.53 -3.64
C LYS A 154 -13.20 -13.84 -3.14
N ARG A 155 -12.65 -14.65 -4.05
CA ARG A 155 -11.99 -15.92 -3.72
C ARG A 155 -10.74 -15.69 -2.86
N VAL A 156 -9.85 -14.79 -3.29
CA VAL A 156 -8.58 -14.51 -2.60
C VAL A 156 -8.82 -13.92 -1.22
N PHE A 157 -9.71 -12.93 -1.11
CA PHE A 157 -10.08 -12.36 0.18
C PHE A 157 -10.63 -13.41 1.14
N ARG A 158 -11.57 -14.26 0.69
CA ARG A 158 -12.14 -15.32 1.54
C ARG A 158 -11.08 -16.33 2.00
N LYS A 159 -10.14 -16.71 1.13
CA LYS A 159 -9.01 -17.57 1.51
C LYS A 159 -8.13 -16.91 2.57
N ALA A 160 -7.77 -15.64 2.39
CA ALA A 160 -6.99 -14.90 3.37
C ALA A 160 -7.73 -14.76 4.71
N ALA A 161 -9.02 -14.40 4.67
CA ALA A 161 -9.87 -14.29 5.86
C ALA A 161 -9.98 -15.64 6.60
N GLN A 162 -10.11 -16.74 5.87
CA GLN A 162 -10.14 -18.08 6.45
C GLN A 162 -8.80 -18.44 7.08
N PHE A 163 -7.67 -18.18 6.41
CA PHE A 163 -6.34 -18.37 6.98
C PHE A 163 -6.16 -17.63 8.32
N TRP A 164 -6.59 -16.36 8.40
CA TRP A 164 -6.54 -15.61 9.66
C TRP A 164 -7.43 -16.21 10.74
N LYS A 165 -8.64 -16.68 10.40
CA LYS A 165 -9.54 -17.36 11.34
C LYS A 165 -8.95 -18.64 11.90
N ASP A 166 -8.23 -19.40 11.07
CA ASP A 166 -7.66 -20.68 11.47
C ASP A 166 -6.40 -20.53 12.33
N ASN A 167 -5.70 -19.40 12.22
CA ASN A 167 -4.40 -19.18 12.85
C ASN A 167 -4.41 -18.11 13.96
N THR A 168 -5.54 -17.42 14.19
CA THR A 168 -5.66 -16.37 15.20
C THR A 168 -7.03 -16.37 15.88
N CYS A 169 -7.21 -15.55 16.91
CA CYS A 169 -8.50 -15.31 17.54
C CYS A 169 -9.38 -14.28 16.81
N ILE A 170 -9.03 -13.91 15.57
CA ILE A 170 -9.76 -12.94 14.76
C ILE A 170 -10.74 -13.67 13.84
N ASN A 171 -12.02 -13.32 13.97
CA ASN A 171 -13.09 -13.79 13.10
C ASN A 171 -13.37 -12.78 12.00
N PHE A 172 -13.54 -13.27 10.78
CA PHE A 172 -14.03 -12.47 9.65
C PHE A 172 -15.50 -12.83 9.37
N ILE A 173 -16.36 -11.82 9.37
CA ILE A 173 -17.82 -11.99 9.23
C ILE A 173 -18.33 -11.09 8.10
N GLU A 174 -18.94 -11.69 7.06
CA GLU A 174 -19.56 -10.93 5.99
C GLU A 174 -20.86 -10.27 6.50
N ASN A 175 -20.87 -8.96 6.68
CA ASN A 175 -22.00 -8.19 7.17
C ASN A 175 -21.98 -6.76 6.64
N SER A 176 -22.84 -6.47 5.66
CA SER A 176 -22.98 -5.14 5.07
C SER A 176 -23.70 -4.12 5.96
N THR A 177 -24.39 -4.55 7.03
CA THR A 177 -25.13 -3.65 7.94
C THR A 177 -24.34 -3.27 9.19
N ALA A 178 -23.19 -3.91 9.44
CA ALA A 178 -22.31 -3.56 10.55
C ALA A 178 -21.85 -2.09 10.48
N VAL A 179 -21.73 -1.44 11.64
CA VAL A 179 -21.30 -0.03 11.75
C VAL A 179 -19.84 0.12 11.33
N ASN A 180 -18.96 -0.70 11.91
CA ASN A 180 -17.55 -0.75 11.54
C ASN A 180 -17.33 -1.94 10.64
N LYS A 181 -16.93 -1.71 9.39
CA LYS A 181 -16.76 -2.79 8.40
C LYS A 181 -15.77 -2.41 7.30
N ILE A 182 -15.18 -3.42 6.69
CA ILE A 182 -14.30 -3.27 5.53
C ILE A 182 -15.14 -3.40 4.26
N ARG A 183 -15.10 -2.41 3.38
CA ARG A 183 -15.60 -2.52 2.00
C ARG A 183 -14.45 -3.04 1.13
N VAL A 184 -14.60 -4.27 0.65
CA VAL A 184 -13.63 -4.90 -0.27
C VAL A 184 -14.06 -4.58 -1.70
N PHE A 185 -13.22 -3.84 -2.42
CA PHE A 185 -13.54 -3.35 -3.76
C PHE A 185 -12.32 -3.42 -4.68
N VAL A 186 -12.54 -3.16 -5.97
CA VAL A 186 -11.48 -3.16 -6.98
C VAL A 186 -11.25 -1.75 -7.46
N ASP A 187 -10.06 -1.23 -7.18
CA ASP A 187 -9.56 0.05 -7.70
C ASP A 187 -8.21 -0.16 -8.41
N SER A 188 -7.58 0.93 -8.82
CA SER A 188 -6.17 0.97 -9.19
C SER A 188 -5.32 0.73 -7.95
N GLY A 189 -4.51 -0.34 -7.94
CA GLY A 189 -3.58 -0.67 -6.84
C GLY A 189 -4.13 -1.47 -5.66
N CYS A 190 -3.24 -1.87 -4.75
CA CYS A 190 -3.51 -2.62 -3.52
C CYS A 190 -3.24 -1.72 -2.31
N TYR A 191 -4.26 -1.40 -1.52
CA TYR A 191 -4.05 -0.56 -0.34
C TYR A 191 -5.11 -0.75 0.72
N SER A 192 -4.76 -0.36 1.94
CA SER A 192 -5.67 -0.39 3.08
C SER A 192 -5.34 0.66 4.13
N TYR A 193 -6.30 0.96 4.98
CA TYR A 193 -6.06 1.71 6.22
C TYR A 193 -5.42 0.81 7.29
N ILE A 194 -4.58 1.39 8.15
CA ILE A 194 -4.07 0.70 9.33
C ILE A 194 -5.10 0.73 10.46
N GLY A 195 -5.44 -0.45 10.97
CA GLY A 195 -6.32 -0.62 12.13
C GLY A 195 -7.80 -0.33 11.81
N ARG A 196 -8.57 -0.05 12.86
CA ARG A 196 -9.98 0.33 12.78
C ARG A 196 -10.10 1.85 12.90
N ILE A 197 -10.50 2.50 11.80
CA ILE A 197 -10.68 3.97 11.76
C ILE A 197 -12.13 4.41 12.09
N GLY A 198 -13.04 3.44 12.16
CA GLY A 198 -14.46 3.67 12.45
C GLY A 198 -15.30 3.85 11.18
N GLY A 199 -16.53 3.33 11.22
CA GLY A 199 -17.42 3.32 10.05
C GLY A 199 -17.01 2.29 8.99
N THR A 200 -17.47 2.49 7.75
CA THR A 200 -16.97 1.74 6.60
C THR A 200 -15.57 2.24 6.23
N GLN A 201 -14.63 1.32 6.04
CA GLN A 201 -13.28 1.64 5.54
C GLN A 201 -12.93 0.79 4.31
N GLU A 202 -12.20 1.38 3.39
CA GLU A 202 -11.90 0.79 2.09
C GLU A 202 -10.68 -0.13 2.13
N LEU A 203 -10.77 -1.25 1.41
CA LEU A 203 -9.66 -2.16 1.10
C LEU A 203 -9.69 -2.42 -0.40
N SER A 204 -8.73 -1.83 -1.12
CA SER A 204 -8.59 -2.07 -2.56
C SER A 204 -7.78 -3.33 -2.79
N LEU A 205 -8.36 -4.25 -3.55
CA LEU A 205 -7.68 -5.39 -4.15
C LEU A 205 -7.78 -5.24 -5.67
N GLY A 206 -6.99 -4.30 -6.20
CA GLY A 206 -6.88 -4.01 -7.63
C GLY A 206 -6.23 -5.13 -8.44
N ARG A 207 -6.03 -4.87 -9.74
CA ARG A 207 -5.36 -5.80 -10.64
C ARG A 207 -3.90 -6.02 -10.21
N GLY A 208 -3.51 -7.26 -10.03
CA GLY A 208 -2.20 -7.66 -9.49
C GLY A 208 -2.26 -8.04 -8.00
N CYS A 209 -3.31 -7.60 -7.29
CA CYS A 209 -3.50 -7.88 -5.86
C CYS A 209 -4.26 -9.21 -5.61
N GLU A 210 -4.84 -9.81 -6.66
CA GLU A 210 -5.57 -11.07 -6.61
C GLU A 210 -4.66 -12.31 -6.62
N THR A 211 -3.43 -12.16 -6.14
CA THR A 211 -2.48 -13.25 -5.99
C THR A 211 -2.62 -13.86 -4.60
N GLU A 212 -2.53 -15.18 -4.53
CA GLU A 212 -2.37 -15.86 -3.24
C GLU A 212 -0.87 -15.86 -2.96
N CYS A 213 -0.43 -15.28 -1.84
CA CYS A 213 0.90 -15.55 -1.29
C CYS A 213 0.94 -16.99 -0.77
N LEU A 214 0.78 -17.96 -1.68
CA LEU A 214 1.17 -19.34 -1.46
C LEU A 214 2.63 -19.43 -1.89
N GLN A 215 3.53 -18.92 -1.06
CA GLN A 215 4.85 -19.55 -1.04
C GLN A 215 4.61 -21.01 -0.68
N SER A 216 5.02 -21.90 -1.57
CA SER A 216 5.16 -23.32 -1.30
C SER A 216 5.93 -23.47 0.02
N ILE A 217 5.21 -23.76 1.10
CA ILE A 217 5.77 -24.45 2.27
C ILE A 217 5.50 -25.92 2.01
N ILE A 218 6.36 -26.50 1.16
CA ILE A 218 6.81 -27.90 1.24
C ILE A 218 8.30 -27.86 0.91
#